data_AF-A0A937J844-F1
#
_entry.id   AF-A0A937J844-F1
#
_cell.length_a   1.000
_cell.length_b   1.000
_cell.length_c   1.000
_cell.angle_alpha   90.00
_cell.angle_beta   90.00
_cell.angle_gamma   90.00
#
_symmetry.space_group_name_H-M   'P 1'
#
loop_
_entity.id
_entity.type
_entity.pdbx_description
1 polymer ?
#
loop_
_entity_poly.entity_id
_entity_poly.type
_entity_poly.pdbx_seq_one_letter_code
_entity_poly.pdbx_strand_id
1 'polypeptide(L)'
;MMKRLFLVCTALCLSCILHAQYDTLFLRYDIASGAGEYKTDTVLFSSEMMRNYLVGTTILPNTHRQMAAKGYGLDLRKVVYTECENGPVEPSSVRDRITSVSYTDSLLVVDIVFMENCCYDFLCEIDVDDAGVLDLVFTGYGQGYCGCTCCFGLTYYIERWDLDDLPELRSVRINGDPKTLQALAKK
;
A
#
# COMPACT_ATOMS: atom_id res chain seq x y z
N MET A 1 4.48 6.43 57.94
CA MET A 1 4.78 5.66 56.71
C MET A 1 3.56 5.55 55.77
N MET A 2 2.37 5.20 56.26
CA MET A 2 1.14 5.06 55.45
C MET A 2 0.73 6.28 54.60
N LYS A 3 0.88 7.52 55.11
CA LYS A 3 0.50 8.73 54.35
C LYS A 3 1.31 8.94 53.06
N ARG A 4 2.59 8.54 53.03
CA ARG A 4 3.44 8.66 51.84
C ARG A 4 3.12 7.59 50.81
N LEU A 5 2.79 6.37 51.27
CA LEU A 5 2.37 5.27 50.40
C LEU A 5 1.03 5.59 49.70
N PHE A 6 0.07 6.13 50.45
CA PHE A 6 -1.22 6.55 49.89
C PHE A 6 -1.03 7.59 48.77
N LEU A 7 -0.19 8.59 48.99
CA LEU A 7 0.05 9.67 48.02
C LEU A 7 0.73 9.18 46.73
N VAL A 8 1.66 8.22 46.84
CA VAL A 8 2.27 7.55 45.68
C VAL A 8 1.25 6.69 44.93
N CYS A 9 0.40 5.95 45.63
CA CYS A 9 -0.66 5.17 44.99
C CYS A 9 -1.71 6.06 44.30
N THR A 10 -2.09 7.20 44.89
CA THR A 10 -3.01 8.15 44.24
C THR A 10 -2.39 8.75 42.98
N ALA A 11 -1.10 9.11 43.02
CA ALA A 11 -0.38 9.65 41.85
C ALA A 11 -0.28 8.61 40.72
N LEU A 12 0.00 7.34 41.03
CA LEU A 12 0.04 6.25 40.07
C LEU A 12 -1.35 5.95 39.46
N CYS A 13 -2.42 5.99 40.27
CA CYS A 13 -3.78 5.83 39.76
C CYS A 13 -4.20 7.00 38.85
N LEU A 14 -3.78 8.23 39.16
CA LEU A 14 -4.05 9.41 38.33
C LEU A 14 -3.33 9.35 36.97
N SER A 15 -2.12 8.79 36.90
CA SER A 15 -1.42 8.62 35.60
C SER A 15 -2.11 7.65 34.64
N CYS A 16 -2.87 6.67 35.14
CA CYS A 16 -3.62 5.74 34.30
C CYS A 16 -4.84 6.39 33.61
N ILE A 17 -5.34 7.52 34.14
CA ILE A 17 -6.54 8.20 33.62
C ILE A 17 -6.18 9.26 32.56
N LEU A 18 -4.89 9.64 32.46
CA LEU A 18 -4.42 10.72 31.57
C LEU A 18 -4.05 10.27 30.14
N HIS A 19 -4.36 9.04 29.72
CA HIS A 19 -3.95 8.50 28.41
C HIS A 19 -5.01 8.64 27.29
N ALA A 20 -5.92 9.61 27.38
CA ALA A 20 -6.80 9.95 26.26
C ALA A 20 -6.15 11.01 25.36
N GLN A 21 -5.05 10.67 24.69
CA GLN A 21 -4.58 11.47 23.56
C GLN A 21 -5.37 11.05 22.33
N TYR A 22 -6.34 11.88 21.95
CA TYR A 22 -7.01 11.73 20.66
C TYR A 22 -6.02 12.10 19.57
N ASP A 23 -5.82 11.20 18.61
CA ASP A 23 -5.10 11.53 17.40
C ASP A 23 -6.01 12.32 16.46
N THR A 24 -5.41 13.33 15.84
CA THR A 24 -6.13 14.31 15.04
C THR A 24 -5.61 14.29 13.61
N LEU A 25 -6.49 13.98 12.65
CA LEU A 25 -6.21 14.12 11.22
C LEU A 25 -6.88 15.38 10.70
N PHE A 26 -6.06 16.30 10.19
CA PHE A 26 -6.53 17.49 9.51
C PHE A 26 -6.72 17.18 8.03
N LEU A 27 -7.97 17.21 7.58
CA LEU A 27 -8.33 17.07 6.18
C LEU A 27 -8.41 18.45 5.55
N ARG A 28 -7.80 18.62 4.39
CA ARG A 28 -8.01 19.78 3.51
C ARG A 28 -8.50 19.26 2.17
N TYR A 29 -9.62 19.77 1.70
CA TYR A 29 -10.16 19.43 0.39
C TYR A 29 -10.68 20.70 -0.31
N ASP A 30 -10.44 20.78 -1.62
CA ASP A 30 -10.87 21.92 -2.43
C ASP A 30 -12.38 21.84 -2.70
N ILE A 31 -13.08 22.97 -2.59
CA ILE A 31 -14.53 23.04 -2.81
C ILE A 31 -14.85 23.06 -4.31
N ALA A 32 -13.95 23.63 -5.11
CA ALA A 32 -14.03 23.70 -6.56
C ALA A 32 -12.62 23.66 -7.15
N SER A 33 -12.41 22.81 -8.17
CA SER A 33 -11.12 22.68 -8.84
C SER A 33 -10.65 24.02 -9.39
N GLY A 34 -9.54 24.56 -8.86
CA GLY A 34 -8.85 25.74 -9.38
C GLY A 34 -9.26 27.10 -8.81
N ALA A 35 -10.23 27.18 -7.88
CA ALA A 35 -10.67 28.45 -7.30
C ALA A 35 -9.83 28.92 -6.08
N GLY A 36 -8.91 28.09 -5.58
CA GLY A 36 -8.15 28.37 -4.35
C GLY A 36 -8.98 28.32 -3.06
N GLU A 37 -10.29 28.04 -3.17
CA GLU A 37 -11.19 27.83 -2.04
C GLU A 37 -11.12 26.38 -1.54
N TYR A 38 -10.76 26.20 -0.28
CA TYR A 38 -10.68 24.91 0.38
C TYR A 38 -11.50 24.89 1.66
N LYS A 39 -11.96 23.71 2.05
CA LYS A 39 -12.48 23.42 3.39
C LYS A 39 -11.47 22.61 4.16
N THR A 40 -11.48 22.82 5.47
CA THR A 40 -10.77 21.96 6.41
C THR A 40 -11.76 21.22 7.27
N ASP A 41 -11.45 19.97 7.56
CA ASP A 41 -12.17 19.16 8.53
C ASP A 41 -11.18 18.48 9.46
N THR A 42 -11.65 18.04 10.61
CA THR A 42 -10.84 17.40 11.64
C THR A 42 -11.48 16.08 12.05
N VAL A 43 -10.78 14.98 11.77
CA VAL A 43 -11.19 13.67 12.24
C VAL A 43 -10.44 13.37 13.53
N LEU A 44 -11.20 13.15 14.61
CA LEU A 44 -10.68 12.73 15.90
C LEU A 44 -10.82 11.22 16.03
N PHE A 45 -9.70 10.53 16.20
CA PHE A 45 -9.69 9.09 16.45
C PHE A 45 -9.64 8.83 17.95
N SER A 46 -10.56 8.02 18.47
CA SER A 46 -10.56 7.63 19.89
C SER A 46 -9.51 6.59 20.23
N SER A 47 -8.83 6.01 19.23
CA SER A 47 -7.75 5.05 19.40
C SER A 47 -6.86 5.03 18.17
N GLU A 48 -5.56 4.80 18.39
CA GLU A 48 -4.56 4.55 17.38
C GLU A 48 -4.93 3.43 16.38
N MET A 49 -5.69 2.43 16.83
CA MET A 49 -6.08 1.27 16.01
C MET A 49 -7.23 1.55 15.04
N MET A 50 -7.89 2.70 15.14
CA MET A 50 -9.00 3.08 14.25
C MET A 50 -8.59 4.05 13.14
N ARG A 51 -7.28 4.28 12.96
CA ARG A 51 -6.71 5.17 11.94
C ARG A 51 -6.69 4.53 10.56
N ASN A 52 -7.84 4.09 10.06
CA ASN A 52 -7.96 3.52 8.71
C ASN A 52 -8.49 4.60 7.77
N TYR A 53 -7.59 5.39 7.19
CA TYR A 53 -7.92 6.32 6.11
C TYR A 53 -6.98 6.07 4.93
N LEU A 54 -7.52 6.21 3.72
CA LEU A 54 -6.81 5.97 2.47
C LEU A 54 -6.49 7.32 1.85
N VAL A 55 -5.24 7.51 1.41
CA VAL A 55 -4.79 8.72 0.71
C VAL A 55 -4.00 8.31 -0.50
N GLY A 56 -4.50 8.67 -1.68
CA GLY A 56 -3.84 8.42 -2.95
C GLY A 56 -3.58 6.94 -3.21
N THR A 57 -2.70 6.66 -4.16
CA THR A 57 -2.17 5.31 -4.32
C THR A 57 -1.36 4.90 -3.09
N THR A 58 -1.76 3.81 -2.44
CA THR A 58 -1.18 3.40 -1.15
C THR A 58 -1.18 1.89 -0.97
N ILE A 59 -0.37 1.41 -0.03
CA ILE A 59 -0.32 0.02 0.39
C ILE A 59 -1.45 -0.23 1.40
N LEU A 60 -2.18 -1.34 1.27
CA LEU A 60 -3.13 -1.78 2.30
C LEU A 60 -2.39 -2.67 3.31
N PRO A 61 -2.02 -2.19 4.52
CA PRO A 61 -1.13 -2.91 5.42
C PRO A 61 -1.84 -4.09 6.10
N ASN A 62 -1.05 -5.10 6.48
CA ASN A 62 -1.48 -6.22 7.34
C ASN A 62 -2.72 -6.99 6.84
N THR A 63 -2.93 -7.05 5.53
CA THR A 63 -3.96 -7.92 4.97
C THR A 63 -3.53 -9.38 4.98
N HIS A 64 -4.50 -10.27 4.80
CA HIS A 64 -4.21 -11.71 4.75
C HIS A 64 -3.15 -12.06 3.71
N ARG A 65 -3.22 -11.43 2.53
CA ARG A 65 -2.27 -11.61 1.42
C ARG A 65 -0.85 -11.16 1.80
N GLN A 66 -0.72 -9.97 2.39
CA GLN A 66 0.57 -9.50 2.86
C GLN A 66 1.14 -10.38 3.98
N MET A 67 0.29 -10.91 4.86
CA MET A 67 0.74 -11.86 5.89
C MET A 67 1.16 -13.20 5.30
N ALA A 68 0.50 -13.68 4.26
CA ALA A 68 0.92 -14.87 3.53
C ALA A 68 2.28 -14.66 2.84
N ALA A 69 2.48 -13.50 2.19
CA ALA A 69 3.74 -13.15 1.55
C ALA A 69 4.94 -13.11 2.53
N LYS A 70 4.72 -12.74 3.80
CA LYS A 70 5.76 -12.84 4.85
C LYS A 70 6.22 -14.27 5.11
N GLY A 71 5.37 -15.27 4.87
CA GLY A 71 5.73 -16.69 4.90
C GLY A 71 6.71 -17.11 3.80
N TYR A 72 6.92 -16.25 2.80
CA TYR A 72 7.94 -16.37 1.74
C TYR A 72 9.10 -15.38 1.94
N GLY A 73 9.17 -14.72 3.09
CA GLY A 73 10.21 -13.75 3.39
C GLY A 73 10.06 -12.42 2.65
N LEU A 74 8.85 -12.06 2.24
CA LEU A 74 8.56 -10.83 1.49
C LEU A 74 7.78 -9.83 2.35
N ASP A 75 8.16 -8.55 2.28
CA ASP A 75 7.40 -7.45 2.90
C ASP A 75 7.31 -6.25 1.95
N LEU A 76 6.08 -5.88 1.57
CA LEU A 76 5.86 -4.74 0.69
C LEU A 76 6.10 -3.45 1.47
N ARG A 77 7.23 -2.78 1.21
CA ARG A 77 7.65 -1.58 1.93
C ARG A 77 7.15 -0.30 1.31
N LYS A 78 7.11 -0.26 -0.02
CA LYS A 78 6.79 0.97 -0.75
C LYS A 78 6.21 0.64 -2.11
N VAL A 79 5.24 1.44 -2.53
CA VAL A 79 4.77 1.52 -3.91
C VAL A 79 4.94 2.95 -4.39
N VAL A 80 5.51 3.13 -5.57
CA VAL A 80 5.61 4.44 -6.22
C VAL A 80 4.65 4.46 -7.40
N TYR A 81 3.75 5.43 -7.39
CA TYR A 81 2.85 5.73 -8.49
C TYR A 81 3.53 6.67 -9.49
N THR A 82 3.35 6.38 -10.77
CA THR A 82 3.77 7.24 -11.88
C THR A 82 2.70 7.24 -12.97
N GLU A 83 2.53 8.38 -13.63
CA GLU A 83 1.79 8.45 -14.88
C GLU A 83 2.74 8.08 -16.02
N CYS A 84 2.25 7.34 -17.02
CA CYS A 84 3.06 7.07 -18.20
C CYS A 84 3.35 8.39 -18.93
N GLU A 85 4.63 8.63 -19.31
CA GLU A 85 5.08 9.90 -19.93
C GLU A 85 4.44 10.25 -21.29
N ASN A 86 3.46 9.50 -21.77
CA ASN A 86 2.97 9.57 -23.15
C ASN A 86 1.45 9.83 -23.28
N GLY A 87 0.90 10.82 -22.56
CA GLY A 87 -0.48 11.30 -22.78
C GLY A 87 -1.54 10.17 -22.84
N PRO A 88 -2.71 10.39 -23.45
CA PRO A 88 -3.65 9.31 -23.73
C PRO A 88 -3.03 8.39 -24.79
N VAL A 89 -2.31 7.37 -24.35
CA VAL A 89 -1.83 6.32 -25.22
C VAL A 89 -3.04 5.61 -25.80
N GLU A 90 -3.05 5.38 -27.13
CA GLU A 90 -4.01 4.51 -27.80
C GLU A 90 -4.19 3.22 -26.97
N PRO A 91 -5.40 2.94 -26.42
CA PRO A 91 -5.66 1.82 -25.51
C PRO A 91 -5.27 0.46 -26.08
N SER A 92 -5.11 0.39 -27.41
CA SER A 92 -4.70 -0.81 -28.14
C SER A 92 -3.22 -1.19 -27.96
N SER A 93 -2.36 -0.26 -27.52
CA SER A 93 -0.90 -0.43 -27.53
C SER A 93 -0.26 -0.67 -26.16
N VAL A 94 -0.93 -0.27 -25.07
CA VAL A 94 -0.49 -0.56 -23.70
C VAL A 94 -1.34 -1.70 -23.17
N ARG A 95 -0.69 -2.83 -22.93
CA ARG A 95 -1.27 -3.95 -22.19
C ARG A 95 -0.61 -4.00 -20.84
N ASP A 96 -1.38 -4.40 -19.84
CA ASP A 96 -0.89 -4.74 -18.52
C ASP A 96 0.31 -5.67 -18.66
N ARG A 97 1.44 -5.23 -18.13
CA ARG A 97 2.69 -5.97 -18.22
C ARG A 97 3.67 -5.53 -17.15
N ILE A 98 4.54 -6.46 -16.83
CA ILE A 98 5.73 -6.19 -16.05
C ILE A 98 6.77 -5.59 -17.01
N THR A 99 7.27 -4.40 -16.69
CA THR A 99 8.26 -3.69 -17.51
C THR A 99 9.67 -3.97 -17.06
N SER A 100 9.87 -4.18 -15.76
CA SER A 100 11.17 -4.47 -15.18
C SER A 100 11.05 -5.32 -13.92
N VAL A 101 12.04 -6.17 -13.71
CA VAL A 101 12.22 -6.90 -12.45
C VAL A 101 13.70 -6.82 -12.08
N SER A 102 13.99 -6.24 -10.93
CA SER A 102 15.33 -6.18 -10.34
C SER A 102 15.35 -6.97 -9.04
N TYR A 103 16.28 -7.92 -8.95
CA TYR A 103 16.35 -8.87 -7.86
C TYR A 103 17.73 -8.84 -7.20
N THR A 104 17.74 -8.62 -5.89
CA THR A 104 18.93 -8.66 -5.02
C THR A 104 18.63 -9.49 -3.78
N ASP A 105 19.65 -9.70 -2.95
CA ASP A 105 19.56 -10.52 -1.74
C ASP A 105 18.50 -9.97 -0.75
N SER A 106 18.39 -8.64 -0.61
CA SER A 106 17.48 -8.01 0.35
C SER A 106 16.31 -7.23 -0.26
N LEU A 107 16.28 -7.08 -1.59
CA LEU A 107 15.27 -6.24 -2.26
C LEU A 107 14.87 -6.83 -3.61
N LEU A 108 13.56 -6.91 -3.82
CA LEU A 108 12.90 -7.13 -5.09
C LEU A 108 12.17 -5.86 -5.50
N VAL A 109 12.53 -5.34 -6.67
CA VAL A 109 11.85 -4.18 -7.28
C VAL A 109 11.15 -4.65 -8.55
N VAL A 110 9.85 -4.41 -8.65
CA VAL A 110 9.06 -4.76 -9.83
C VAL A 110 8.33 -3.55 -10.35
N ASP A 111 8.60 -3.20 -11.61
CA ASP A 111 7.90 -2.15 -12.33
C ASP A 111 6.80 -2.76 -13.19
N ILE A 112 5.60 -2.21 -13.10
CA ILE A 112 4.48 -2.59 -13.93
C ILE A 112 3.90 -1.37 -14.62
N VAL A 113 3.29 -1.59 -15.78
CA VAL A 113 2.40 -0.64 -16.44
C VAL A 113 1.07 -1.30 -16.73
N PHE A 114 -0.02 -0.56 -16.62
CA PHE A 114 -1.38 -1.05 -16.85
C PHE A 114 -2.31 0.08 -17.28
N MET A 115 -3.46 -0.30 -17.82
CA MET A 115 -4.51 0.64 -18.24
C MET A 115 -5.68 0.56 -17.27
N GLU A 116 -6.09 1.69 -16.70
CA GLU A 116 -7.25 1.72 -15.82
C GLU A 116 -7.95 3.09 -15.87
N ASN A 117 -9.03 3.26 -15.12
CA ASN A 117 -9.76 4.51 -15.06
C ASN A 117 -8.87 5.69 -14.59
N CYS A 118 -8.90 6.80 -15.32
CA CYS A 118 -8.08 7.99 -15.04
C CYS A 118 -8.35 8.63 -13.67
N CYS A 119 -9.51 8.37 -13.06
CA CYS A 119 -9.91 8.99 -11.80
C CYS A 119 -9.69 8.08 -10.59
N TYR A 120 -8.94 7.00 -10.78
CA TYR A 120 -8.61 6.06 -9.73
C TYR A 120 -7.23 6.33 -9.14
N ASP A 121 -7.18 6.22 -7.82
CA ASP A 121 -6.02 5.83 -7.05
C ASP A 121 -6.01 4.31 -6.87
N PHE A 122 -4.88 3.75 -6.41
CA PHE A 122 -4.73 2.29 -6.31
C PHE A 122 -4.39 1.82 -4.89
N LEU A 123 -5.13 0.83 -4.40
CA LEU A 123 -4.78 0.06 -3.21
C LEU A 123 -3.90 -1.10 -3.62
N CYS A 124 -2.67 -1.14 -3.10
CA CYS A 124 -1.66 -2.09 -3.52
C CYS A 124 -1.37 -3.13 -2.42
N GLU A 125 -1.22 -4.38 -2.84
CA GLU A 125 -0.86 -5.51 -1.99
C GLU A 125 0.07 -6.46 -2.75
N ILE A 126 0.66 -7.41 -2.02
CA ILE A 126 1.32 -8.56 -2.62
C ILE A 126 0.72 -9.84 -2.03
N ASP A 127 0.68 -10.88 -2.85
CA ASP A 127 0.30 -12.23 -2.46
C ASP A 127 1.31 -13.24 -3.02
N VAL A 128 1.38 -14.42 -2.43
CA VAL A 128 2.20 -15.51 -2.99
C VAL A 128 1.39 -16.80 -2.91
N ASP A 129 1.20 -17.44 -4.07
CA ASP A 129 0.54 -18.74 -4.13
C ASP A 129 1.50 -19.90 -3.83
N ASP A 130 0.93 -21.09 -3.58
CA ASP A 130 1.69 -22.31 -3.24
C ASP A 130 2.68 -22.74 -4.34
N ALA A 131 2.54 -22.21 -5.57
CA ALA A 131 3.48 -22.48 -6.66
C ALA A 131 4.69 -21.53 -6.63
N GLY A 132 4.76 -20.59 -5.68
CA GLY A 132 5.80 -19.58 -5.57
C GLY A 132 5.64 -18.46 -6.60
N VAL A 133 4.41 -18.14 -6.99
CA VAL A 133 4.11 -17.00 -7.87
C VAL A 133 3.78 -15.78 -7.01
N LEU A 134 4.60 -14.74 -7.09
CA LEU A 134 4.30 -13.42 -6.52
C LEU A 134 3.20 -12.75 -7.35
N ASP A 135 2.08 -12.45 -6.72
CA ASP A 135 1.01 -11.68 -7.33
C ASP A 135 1.10 -10.22 -6.87
N LEU A 136 1.28 -9.31 -7.82
CA LEU A 136 1.21 -7.87 -7.60
C LEU A 136 -0.24 -7.46 -7.73
N VAL A 137 -0.90 -7.26 -6.58
CA VAL A 137 -2.32 -6.96 -6.54
C VAL A 137 -2.50 -5.45 -6.43
N PHE A 138 -3.35 -4.89 -7.28
CA PHE A 138 -3.84 -3.53 -7.10
C PHE A 138 -5.35 -3.45 -7.36
N THR A 139 -6.04 -2.65 -6.56
CA THR A 139 -7.46 -2.34 -6.73
C THR A 139 -7.64 -0.85 -6.92
N GLY A 140 -8.20 -0.47 -8.07
CA GLY A 140 -8.57 0.92 -8.33
C GLY A 140 -9.73 1.38 -7.45
N TYR A 141 -9.62 2.59 -6.90
CA TYR A 141 -10.67 3.27 -6.15
C TYR A 141 -10.59 4.77 -6.46
N GLY A 142 -11.71 5.48 -6.48
CA GLY A 142 -11.67 6.89 -6.87
C GLY A 142 -12.98 7.61 -6.72
N GLN A 143 -12.97 8.89 -7.11
CA GLN A 143 -14.14 9.77 -7.02
C GLN A 143 -14.74 10.04 -8.40
N GLY A 144 -16.07 9.96 -8.48
CA GLY A 144 -16.86 10.44 -9.61
C GLY A 144 -17.15 9.40 -10.70
N TYR A 145 -17.93 9.85 -11.69
CA TYR A 145 -18.26 9.10 -12.90
C TYR A 145 -17.37 9.60 -14.03
N CYS A 146 -16.17 9.04 -14.18
CA CYS A 146 -15.36 9.31 -15.36
C CYS A 146 -15.17 8.05 -16.19
N GLY A 147 -15.26 8.20 -17.52
CA GLY A 147 -15.26 7.09 -18.48
C GLY A 147 -13.99 7.04 -19.32
N CYS A 148 -12.91 7.69 -18.88
CA CYS A 148 -11.64 7.69 -19.57
C CYS A 148 -10.69 6.65 -18.98
N THR A 149 -9.86 6.07 -19.85
CA THR A 149 -8.82 5.10 -19.49
C THR A 149 -7.46 5.75 -19.68
N CYS A 150 -6.62 5.66 -18.65
CA CYS A 150 -5.28 6.21 -18.60
C CYS A 150 -4.24 5.10 -18.40
N CYS A 151 -3.00 5.39 -18.79
CA CYS A 151 -1.85 4.53 -18.55
C CYS A 151 -1.20 4.91 -17.23
N PHE A 152 -0.98 3.91 -16.38
CA PHE A 152 -0.35 4.06 -15.08
C PHE A 152 0.87 3.16 -14.95
N GLY A 153 1.80 3.57 -14.09
CA GLY A 153 2.94 2.78 -13.66
C GLY A 153 2.99 2.64 -12.15
N LEU A 154 3.23 1.43 -11.66
CA LEU A 154 3.51 1.15 -10.25
C LEU A 154 4.86 0.47 -10.10
N THR A 155 5.70 1.00 -9.22
CA THR A 155 6.95 0.37 -8.80
C THR A 155 6.78 -0.20 -7.40
N TYR A 156 6.83 -1.52 -7.27
CA TYR A 156 6.76 -2.25 -6.00
C TYR A 156 8.18 -2.44 -5.46
N TYR A 157 8.41 -1.97 -4.23
CA TYR A 157 9.64 -2.22 -3.47
C TYR A 157 9.34 -3.21 -2.36
N ILE A 158 9.83 -4.43 -2.54
CA ILE A 158 9.56 -5.57 -1.66
C ILE A 158 10.86 -5.93 -0.97
N GLU A 159 10.91 -5.71 0.35
CA GLU A 159 12.03 -6.18 1.16
C GLU A 159 12.00 -7.71 1.22
N ARG A 160 13.19 -8.30 1.19
CA ARG A 160 13.40 -9.72 1.29
C ARG A 160 14.26 -10.05 2.49
N TRP A 161 13.90 -11.11 3.19
CA TRP A 161 14.79 -11.78 4.13
C TRP A 161 14.84 -13.25 3.80
N ASP A 162 16.05 -13.79 3.74
CA ASP A 162 16.25 -15.21 3.56
C ASP A 162 16.34 -15.85 4.95
N LEU A 163 15.49 -16.85 5.19
CA LEU A 163 15.65 -17.82 6.26
C LEU A 163 15.82 -19.18 5.59
N ASP A 164 16.64 -20.05 6.16
CA ASP A 164 17.12 -21.29 5.53
C ASP A 164 16.00 -22.24 5.04
N ASP A 165 14.77 -22.07 5.51
CA ASP A 165 13.60 -22.94 5.22
C ASP A 165 12.46 -22.25 4.45
N LEU A 166 12.67 -21.05 3.88
CA LEU A 166 11.60 -20.37 3.15
C LEU A 166 11.41 -20.95 1.75
N PRO A 167 10.15 -21.07 1.27
CA PRO A 167 9.89 -21.55 -0.08
C PRO A 167 10.45 -20.60 -1.15
N GLU A 168 10.91 -21.16 -2.26
CA GLU A 168 11.51 -20.41 -3.36
C GLU A 168 10.45 -19.65 -4.17
N LEU A 169 10.71 -18.35 -4.42
CA LEU A 169 9.93 -17.54 -5.34
C LEU A 169 10.36 -17.77 -6.79
N ARG A 170 9.41 -18.08 -7.67
CA ARG A 170 9.68 -18.55 -9.05
C ARG A 170 9.32 -17.55 -10.12
N SER A 171 8.23 -16.82 -9.93
CA SER A 171 7.68 -15.93 -10.95
C SER A 171 6.88 -14.82 -10.31
N VAL A 172 6.55 -13.82 -11.12
CA VAL A 172 5.72 -12.69 -10.73
C VAL A 172 4.61 -12.49 -11.77
N ARG A 173 3.41 -12.08 -11.33
CA ARG A 173 2.28 -11.72 -12.19
C ARG A 173 1.53 -10.51 -11.61
N ILE A 174 0.58 -9.98 -12.37
CA ILE A 174 -0.24 -8.83 -12.02
C ILE A 174 -1.70 -9.29 -11.87
N ASN A 175 -2.34 -8.95 -10.75
CA ASN A 175 -3.78 -9.16 -10.48
C ASN A 175 -4.31 -10.55 -10.88
N GLY A 176 -3.51 -11.60 -10.68
CA GLY A 176 -3.90 -12.96 -11.05
C GLY A 176 -3.90 -13.26 -12.56
N ASP A 177 -3.55 -12.31 -13.45
CA ASP A 177 -3.60 -12.52 -14.90
C ASP A 177 -2.40 -13.38 -15.38
N PRO A 178 -2.64 -14.62 -15.86
CA PRO A 178 -1.57 -15.49 -16.35
C PRO A 178 -0.83 -14.94 -17.56
N LYS A 179 -1.39 -13.96 -18.31
CA LYS A 179 -0.72 -13.34 -19.46
C LYS A 179 0.42 -12.41 -19.06
N THR A 180 0.42 -11.95 -17.81
CA THR A 180 1.44 -11.06 -17.25
C THR A 180 2.56 -11.82 -16.53
N LEU A 181 2.46 -13.16 -16.48
CA LEU A 181 3.39 -14.01 -15.77
C LEU A 181 4.81 -13.89 -16.36
N GLN A 182 5.76 -13.52 -15.51
CA GLN A 182 7.18 -13.42 -15.84
C GLN A 182 8.00 -14.26 -14.86
N ALA A 183 8.87 -15.12 -15.39
CA ALA A 183 9.80 -15.87 -14.56
C ALA A 183 10.83 -14.95 -13.91
N LEU A 184 11.15 -15.20 -12.64
CA LEU A 184 12.27 -14.54 -11.97
C LEU A 184 13.55 -15.26 -12.41
N ALA A 185 14.50 -14.51 -12.96
CA ALA A 185 15.78 -15.09 -13.35
C ALA A 185 16.55 -15.50 -12.10
N LYS A 186 16.85 -16.80 -11.95
CA LYS A 186 17.75 -17.29 -10.90
C LYS A 186 19.13 -16.68 -11.12
N LYS A 187 19.75 -16.19 -10.04
CA LYS A 187 21.20 -16.04 -9.99
C LYS A 187 21.84 -17.36 -9.58
#